data_AF-A0A947RNY3-F1
#
_entry.id   AF-A0A947RNY3-F1
#
_cell.length_a   1.000
_cell.length_b   1.000
_cell.length_c   1.000
_cell.angle_alpha   90.00
_cell.angle_beta   90.00
_cell.angle_gamma   90.00
#
_symmetry.space_group_name_H-M   'P 1'
#
loop_
_entity.id
_entity.type
_entity.pdbx_description
1 polymer ?
#
loop_
_entity_poly.entity_id
_entity_poly.type
_entity_poly.pdbx_seq_one_letter_code
_entity_poly.pdbx_strand_id
1 'polypeptide(L)' 'MQATAAGRGRSENPSQGLKEVTILDQTETMATVKIVSEEFVDYLHLSKCGETWSIMNVLWDYRTG' A
#
# COMPACT_ATOMS: atom_id res chain seq x y z
N MET A 1 2.46 -16.04 7.81
CA MET A 1 3.68 -15.45 7.19
C MET A 1 3.90 -15.89 5.74
N GLN A 2 2.86 -16.13 4.92
CA GLN A 2 3.02 -16.69 3.55
C GLN A 2 2.36 -15.86 2.44
N ALA A 3 1.59 -14.82 2.77
CA ALA A 3 0.85 -14.03 1.77
C ALA A 3 1.65 -12.85 1.19
N THR A 4 2.70 -12.39 1.87
CA THR A 4 3.56 -11.29 1.40
C THR A 4 4.61 -11.73 0.36
N ALA A 5 4.93 -13.02 0.29
CA ALA A 5 5.93 -13.54 -0.67
C ALA A 5 5.35 -13.88 -2.06
N ALA A 6 4.03 -14.04 -2.18
CA ALA A 6 3.40 -14.55 -3.40
C ALA A 6 3.08 -13.47 -4.46
N GLY A 7 3.37 -12.19 -4.18
CA GLY A 7 3.19 -11.10 -5.16
C GLY A 7 1.75 -10.84 -5.61
N ARG A 8 0.74 -11.33 -4.88
CA ARG A 8 -0.67 -11.23 -5.28
C ARG A 8 -1.26 -9.82 -5.28
N GLY A 9 -0.56 -8.84 -4.72
CA GLY A 9 -0.88 -7.41 -4.87
C GLY A 9 -0.38 -6.77 -6.17
N ARG A 10 0.31 -7.53 -7.04
CA ARG A 10 0.82 -7.03 -8.32
C ARG A 10 -0.29 -7.09 -9.37
N SER A 11 -0.92 -5.96 -9.64
CA SER A 11 -1.77 -5.79 -10.82
C SER A 11 -0.94 -5.95 -12.10
N GLU A 12 -1.39 -6.79 -13.03
CA GLU A 12 -0.78 -6.99 -14.35
C GLU A 12 -0.94 -5.76 -15.27
N ASN A 13 -1.86 -4.86 -14.92
CA ASN A 13 -2.15 -3.64 -15.68
C ASN A 13 -2.19 -2.41 -14.75
N PRO A 14 -1.01 -1.90 -14.31
CA PRO A 14 -0.92 -0.84 -13.31
C PRO A 14 -1.53 0.50 -13.76
N SER A 15 -1.73 0.70 -15.07
CA SER A 15 -2.36 1.87 -15.69
C SER A 15 -3.88 1.81 -15.80
N GLN A 16 -4.51 0.65 -15.57
CA GLN A 16 -5.95 0.47 -15.75
C GLN A 16 -6.76 0.45 -14.45
N GLY A 17 -6.14 0.19 -13.29
CA GLY A 17 -6.86 0.21 -12.02
C GLY A 17 -7.10 1.64 -11.54
N LEU A 18 -8.36 2.00 -11.25
CA LEU A 18 -8.67 3.15 -10.42
C LEU A 18 -7.95 3.00 -9.08
N LYS A 19 -6.89 3.78 -8.85
CA LYS A 19 -6.15 3.79 -7.59
C LYS A 19 -6.39 5.11 -6.89
N GLU A 20 -7.28 5.10 -5.91
CA GLU A 20 -7.39 6.22 -4.99
C GLU A 20 -6.31 6.07 -3.93
N VAL A 21 -5.45 7.08 -3.80
CA VAL A 21 -4.37 7.10 -2.81
C VAL A 21 -4.68 8.19 -1.80
N THR A 22 -4.76 7.81 -0.53
CA THR A 22 -5.03 8.73 0.57
C THR A 22 -3.92 8.62 1.60
N ILE A 23 -3.25 9.73 1.91
CA ILE A 23 -2.37 9.79 3.07
C ILE A 23 -3.27 9.96 4.30
N LEU A 24 -3.29 8.96 5.18
CA LEU A 24 -4.12 8.96 6.37
C LEU A 24 -3.46 9.73 7.52
N ASP A 25 -2.14 9.60 7.65
CA ASP A 25 -1.34 10.36 8.60
C ASP A 25 0.11 10.46 8.09
N GLN A 26 0.79 11.53 8.47
CA GLN A 26 2.18 11.76 8.11
C GLN A 26 2.90 12.58 9.19
N THR A 27 4.07 12.07 9.58
CA THR A 27 5.08 12.82 10.33
C THR A 27 6.31 13.06 9.45
N GLU A 28 7.36 13.66 10.01
CA GLU A 28 8.62 13.87 9.29
C GLU A 28 9.26 12.54 8.82
N THR A 29 9.11 11.47 9.61
CA THR A 29 9.82 10.20 9.42
C THR A 29 8.91 9.00 9.21
N MET A 30 7.59 9.17 9.27
CA MET A 30 6.62 8.07 9.09
C MET A 30 5.40 8.53 8.30
N ALA A 31 4.75 7.61 7.61
CA ALA A 31 3.48 7.86 6.95
C ALA A 31 2.61 6.60 6.93
N THR A 32 1.30 6.80 7.02
CA THR A 32 0.30 5.75 6.76
C THR A 32 -0.48 6.14 5.52
N VAL A 33 -0.50 5.26 4.52
CA VAL A 33 -1.16 5.51 3.24
C VAL A 33 -2.16 4.41 2.97
N LYS A 34 -3.38 4.80 2.61
CA LYS A 34 -4.40 3.90 2.10
C LYS A 34 -4.40 3.95 0.58
N ILE A 35 -4.42 2.79 -0.05
CA ILE A 35 -4.62 2.66 -1.49
C ILE A 35 -5.88 1.83 -1.70
N VAL A 36 -6.83 2.38 -2.45
CA VAL A 36 -8.03 1.66 -2.86
C VAL A 36 -7.92 1.43 -4.36
N SER A 37 -7.88 0.17 -4.74
CA SER A 37 -7.98 -0.27 -6.12
C SER A 37 -9.39 -0.80 -6.43
N GLU A 38 -9.60 -1.35 -7.62
CA GLU A 38 -10.85 -2.03 -7.96
C GLU A 38 -11.06 -3.28 -7.09
N GLU A 39 -10.00 -4.06 -6.85
CA GLU A 39 -10.10 -5.36 -6.17
C GLU A 39 -9.61 -5.35 -4.73
N PHE A 40 -8.74 -4.42 -4.35
CA PHE A 40 -8.05 -4.43 -3.05
C PHE A 40 -8.10 -3.09 -2.33
N VAL A 41 -7.99 -3.17 -1.01
CA VAL A 41 -7.68 -2.03 -0.13
C VAL A 41 -6.36 -2.34 0.58
N ASP A 42 -5.33 -1.55 0.30
CA ASP A 42 -4.02 -1.64 0.94
C ASP A 42 -3.83 -0.52 1.97
N TYR A 43 -3.19 -0.84 3.08
CA TYR A 43 -2.65 0.10 4.06
C TYR A 43 -1.14 -0.09 4.12
N LEU A 44 -0.41 0.91 3.61
CA LEU A 44 1.04 1.00 3.66
C LEU A 44 1.45 1.75 4.93
N HIS A 45 2.37 1.17 5.69
CA HIS A 45 3.12 1.88 6.71
C HIS A 45 4.52 2.12 6.20
N LEU A 46 4.92 3.39 6.11
CA LEU A 46 6.21 3.82 5.59
C LEU A 46 7.05 4.44 6.69
N SER A 47 8.36 4.27 6.59
CA SER A 47 9.34 5.06 7.36
C SER A 47 10.35 5.72 6.44
N LYS A 48 10.80 6.92 6.80
CA LYS A 48 11.86 7.66 6.14
C LYS A 48 13.17 7.46 6.89
N CYS A 49 14.19 6.96 6.19
CA CYS A 49 15.56 6.90 6.70
C CYS A 49 16.43 7.81 5.85
N GLY A 50 16.88 8.94 6.43
CA GLY A 50 17.54 10.00 5.67
C GLY A 50 16.57 10.64 4.68
N GLU A 51 16.87 10.58 3.39
CA GLU A 51 16.03 11.13 2.32
C GLU A 51 15.12 10.10 1.66
N THR A 52 15.24 8.82 2.05
CA THR A 52 14.57 7.72 1.36
C THR A 52 13.41 7.17 2.18
N TRP A 53 12.24 7.08 1.56
CA TRP A 53 11.09 6.37 2.11
C TRP A 53 11.16 4.87 1.81
N SER A 54 10.82 4.05 2.78
CA SER A 54 10.73 2.60 2.66
C SER A 54 9.39 2.10 3.20
N ILE A 55 8.80 1.11 2.54
CA ILE A 55 7.57 0.45 3.01
C ILE A 55 7.98 -0.58 4.07
N MET A 56 7.55 -0.35 5.31
CA MET A 56 7.85 -1.22 6.45
C MET A 56 6.85 -2.35 6.59
N ASN A 57 5.59 -2.07 6.26
CA ASN A 57 4.52 -3.06 6.32
C ASN A 57 3.42 -2.73 5.29
N VAL A 58 2.75 -3.78 4.82
CA VAL A 58 1.54 -3.70 3.99
C VAL A 58 0.49 -4.61 4.59
N LEU A 59 -0.65 -4.03 4.98
CA LEU A 59 -1.88 -4.78 5.24
C LEU A 59 -2.77 -4.63 4.02
N TRP A 60 -3.41 -5.71 3.59
CA TRP A 60 -4.29 -5.68 2.43
C TRP A 60 -5.48 -6.59 2.64
N ASP A 61 -6.59 -6.24 2.00
CA ASP A 61 -7.78 -7.07 1.91
C ASP A 61 -8.49 -6.86 0.56
N TYR A 62 -9.38 -7.78 0.19
CA TYR A 62 -10.26 -7.60 -0.95
C TYR A 62 -11.27 -6.48 -0.67
N ARG A 63 -11.52 -5.63 -1.65
CA ARG A 63 -12.50 -4.53 -1.56
C ARG A 63 -13.94 -5.05 -1.41
N THR A 64 -14.22 -6.19 -2.04
CA THR A 64 -15.49 -6.91 -1.92
C THR A 64 -15.22 -8.24 -1.23
N GLY A 65 -15.49 -8.28 0.07
CA GLY A 65 -15.64 -9.50 0.87
C GLY A 65 -17.10 -9.74 1.22
#